data_AF-A0A0E2B3M6-F1
#
_entry.id   AF-A0A0E2B3M6-F1
#
_cell.length_a   1.000
_cell.length_b   1.000
_cell.length_c   1.000
_cell.angle_alpha   90.00
_cell.angle_beta   90.00
_cell.angle_gamma   90.00
#
_symmetry.space_group_name_H-M   'P 1'
#
loop_
_entity.id
_entity.type
_entity.pdbx_description
1 polymer ?
#
loop_
_entity_poly.entity_id
_entity_poly.type
_entity_poly.pdbx_seq_one_letter_code
_entity_poly.pdbx_strand_id
1 'polypeptide(L)'
;MALQKNYYNLFPVKYKHSIGIYFLLSIFFSVGAENRPFIFPKDHSFHPRYKVEWCYFVGVLKSTEGKQYGYELSFFKGIFDKNREAFPVHFAISDLENKTHTISQTVERKLGGMAGYDSKQIFSGDFILKIESNSKFHLIAKPKHSPELSLDLILSGDDSKILLHGDKGKSVKSRTDPNFYSYYYSIPRLSTQGELILNGKKIQIKSGNSWMDHEWSNPFHSNLKTALSDPSNSWDWVCIQLEDGSDIMAFNFRKTIHSNSESFGTIRFSSGKKIYFEKEGEVRFVPNSSFWISPRTNQKYPLVWNLSTQKDSELHLTIEPFFEDQEFDSRSTTGFSYWEGAVKVKGTRSGKSVQGAGYLELKGSRNLN
;
A
#
# COMPACT_ATOMS: atom_id res chain seq x y z
N MET A 1 14.80 -93.96 46.61
CA MET A 1 13.78 -93.81 47.67
C MET A 1 14.07 -92.49 48.38
N ALA A 2 13.15 -91.54 48.56
CA ALA A 2 11.74 -91.40 48.18
C ALA A 2 11.49 -89.93 47.72
N LEU A 3 10.67 -89.62 46.70
CA LEU A 3 9.28 -89.09 46.77
C LEU A 3 9.14 -87.84 47.69
N GLN A 4 8.47 -86.73 47.36
CA GLN A 4 7.68 -86.21 46.20
C GLN A 4 7.72 -84.65 46.31
N LYS A 5 7.21 -83.77 45.41
CA LYS A 5 6.28 -83.85 44.25
C LYS A 5 6.56 -82.67 43.26
N ASN A 6 5.70 -82.50 42.25
CA ASN A 6 5.73 -81.40 41.26
C ASN A 6 4.88 -80.18 41.70
N TYR A 7 5.08 -79.00 41.10
CA TYR A 7 4.22 -78.50 40.00
C TYR A 7 4.84 -77.29 39.26
N TYR A 8 4.43 -77.10 38.00
CA TYR A 8 4.97 -76.13 37.05
C TYR A 8 4.44 -74.70 37.28
N ASN A 9 5.25 -73.68 36.97
CA ASN A 9 4.95 -72.78 35.84
C ASN A 9 6.09 -71.82 35.49
N LEU A 10 6.22 -71.53 34.20
CA LEU A 10 7.10 -70.51 33.62
C LEU A 10 6.49 -69.11 33.81
N PHE A 11 7.33 -68.08 33.96
CA PHE A 11 7.39 -66.87 33.10
C PHE A 11 8.18 -65.74 33.78
N PRO A 12 9.11 -65.05 33.09
CA PRO A 12 9.76 -63.85 33.60
C PRO A 12 8.87 -62.62 33.35
N VAL A 13 8.42 -61.95 34.41
CA VAL A 13 7.66 -60.70 34.30
C VAL A 13 8.61 -59.50 34.31
N LYS A 14 8.47 -58.64 33.29
CA LYS A 14 9.31 -57.46 33.05
C LYS A 14 9.08 -56.33 34.08
N TYR A 15 10.07 -55.45 34.18
CA TYR A 15 10.12 -54.26 35.05
C TYR A 15 8.86 -53.38 34.98
N LYS A 16 8.44 -52.88 36.15
CA LYS A 16 7.31 -51.94 36.31
C LYS A 16 7.73 -50.48 36.14
N HIS A 17 7.09 -49.84 35.17
CA HIS A 17 6.74 -48.40 35.08
C HIS A 17 7.72 -47.35 35.63
N SER A 18 8.58 -46.85 34.74
CA SER A 18 8.99 -45.43 34.79
C SER A 18 7.80 -44.56 34.38
N ILE A 19 7.28 -43.72 35.28
CA ILE A 19 6.28 -42.69 34.92
C ILE A 19 7.03 -41.58 34.17
N GLY A 20 7.09 -41.70 32.85
CA GLY A 20 7.53 -40.62 31.97
C GLY A 20 6.46 -39.54 31.93
N ILE A 21 6.67 -38.44 32.67
CA ILE A 21 5.94 -37.19 32.43
C ILE A 21 6.43 -36.66 31.08
N TYR A 22 5.76 -37.07 30.01
CA TYR A 22 5.89 -36.43 28.71
C TYR A 22 5.28 -35.03 28.85
N PHE A 23 6.13 -34.05 29.13
CA PHE A 23 5.86 -32.69 28.69
C PHE A 23 5.77 -32.72 27.17
N LEU A 24 4.53 -32.84 26.67
CA LEU A 24 4.17 -32.34 25.36
C LEU A 24 4.44 -30.83 25.39
N LEU A 25 5.68 -30.45 25.08
CA LEU A 25 5.90 -29.17 24.43
C LEU A 25 5.12 -29.26 23.13
N SER A 26 3.91 -28.71 23.15
CA SER A 26 3.31 -28.14 21.96
C SER A 26 4.29 -27.09 21.46
N ILE A 27 5.22 -27.51 20.59
CA ILE A 27 5.95 -26.60 19.72
C ILE A 27 4.89 -26.03 18.79
N PHE A 28 4.19 -25.02 19.29
CA PHE A 28 3.60 -24.01 18.44
C PHE A 28 4.76 -23.42 17.67
N PHE A 29 5.01 -23.95 16.48
CA PHE A 29 5.48 -23.15 15.37
C PHE A 29 4.40 -22.08 15.15
N SER A 30 4.48 -21.03 15.96
CA SER A 30 4.02 -19.73 15.53
C SER A 30 4.77 -19.46 14.23
N VAL A 31 4.06 -19.57 13.11
CA VAL A 31 4.46 -18.95 11.85
C VAL A 31 4.22 -17.44 12.02
N GLY A 32 4.92 -16.89 13.02
CA GLY A 32 4.94 -15.48 13.32
C GLY A 32 5.72 -14.79 12.21
N ALA A 33 5.19 -13.67 11.75
CA ALA A 33 6.02 -12.74 11.00
C ALA A 33 7.22 -12.33 11.87
N GLU A 34 8.36 -12.00 11.24
CA GLU A 34 9.48 -11.42 11.97
C GLU A 34 8.97 -10.25 12.83
N ASN A 35 9.30 -10.25 14.12
CA ASN A 35 9.02 -9.13 15.01
C ASN A 35 9.99 -7.99 14.65
N ARG A 36 9.72 -7.35 13.52
CA ARG A 36 10.58 -6.39 12.81
C ARG A 36 10.11 -4.98 13.16
N PRO A 37 10.74 -4.27 14.12
CA PRO A 37 10.41 -2.87 14.38
C PRO A 37 10.73 -2.03 13.14
N PHE A 38 9.96 -0.95 12.94
CA PHE A 38 10.26 0.04 11.91
C PHE A 38 11.39 0.96 12.39
N ILE A 39 12.37 1.21 11.52
CA ILE A 39 13.55 2.02 11.79
C ILE A 39 13.65 3.10 10.72
N PHE A 40 13.38 4.35 11.09
CA PHE A 40 13.48 5.49 10.17
C PHE A 40 14.84 6.21 10.35
N PRO A 41 15.42 6.77 9.28
CA PRO A 41 14.91 6.81 7.89
C PRO A 41 15.21 5.55 7.07
N LYS A 42 15.86 4.53 7.66
CA LYS A 42 16.34 3.32 6.96
C LYS A 42 15.23 2.60 6.17
N ASP A 43 14.05 2.47 6.75
CA ASP A 43 12.89 1.79 6.17
C ASP A 43 12.13 2.64 5.14
N HIS A 44 12.65 3.81 4.75
CA HIS A 44 12.20 4.53 3.55
C HIS A 44 12.86 4.01 2.26
N SER A 45 13.99 3.29 2.37
CA SER A 45 14.61 2.60 1.23
C SER A 45 13.96 1.24 1.02
N PHE A 46 13.99 0.76 -0.22
CA PHE A 46 13.59 -0.60 -0.56
C PHE A 46 14.40 -1.67 0.19
N HIS A 47 13.74 -2.81 0.43
CA HIS A 47 14.25 -3.88 1.27
C HIS A 47 14.71 -5.10 0.45
N PRO A 48 16.01 -5.48 0.49
CA PRO A 48 16.55 -6.56 -0.33
C PRO A 48 16.04 -7.96 0.06
N ARG A 49 15.39 -8.12 1.22
CA ARG A 49 14.83 -9.40 1.68
C ARG A 49 13.43 -9.71 1.16
N TYR A 50 12.81 -8.81 0.39
CA TYR A 50 11.42 -8.89 -0.07
C TYR A 50 11.30 -8.83 -1.61
N LYS A 51 10.31 -9.54 -2.17
CA LYS A 51 10.14 -9.70 -3.63
C LYS A 51 9.26 -8.64 -4.29
N VAL A 52 8.41 -7.99 -3.51
CA VAL A 52 7.36 -7.07 -3.98
C VAL A 52 7.32 -5.88 -3.03
N GLU A 53 7.43 -4.67 -3.57
CA GLU A 53 7.54 -3.45 -2.77
C GLU A 53 7.18 -2.19 -3.57
N TRP A 54 6.50 -1.25 -2.92
CA TRP A 54 5.88 -0.06 -3.51
C TRP A 54 6.14 1.13 -2.57
N CYS A 55 6.79 2.18 -3.06
CA CYS A 55 7.06 3.42 -2.33
C CYS A 55 6.55 4.58 -3.18
N TYR A 56 5.41 5.17 -2.82
CA TYR A 56 4.73 6.13 -3.68
C TYR A 56 4.24 7.37 -2.95
N PHE A 57 4.05 8.44 -3.73
CA PHE A 57 3.68 9.76 -3.26
C PHE A 57 2.54 10.30 -4.10
N VAL A 58 1.45 10.66 -3.44
CA VAL A 58 0.28 11.26 -4.07
C VAL A 58 -0.12 12.52 -3.34
N GLY A 59 -0.71 13.51 -4.02
CA GLY A 59 -1.13 14.72 -3.33
C GLY A 59 -1.81 15.77 -4.19
N VAL A 60 -2.38 16.76 -3.51
CA VAL A 60 -2.94 17.96 -4.16
C VAL A 60 -2.02 19.14 -3.87
N LEU A 61 -1.51 19.71 -4.95
CA LEU A 61 -0.63 20.88 -5.00
C LEU A 61 -1.45 22.13 -5.36
N LYS A 62 -0.92 23.30 -4.98
CA LYS A 62 -1.45 24.62 -5.32
C LYS A 62 -0.33 25.52 -5.81
N SER A 63 -0.50 26.10 -7.00
CA SER A 63 0.49 27.00 -7.59
C SER A 63 0.45 28.39 -6.95
N THR A 64 1.46 29.22 -7.26
CA THR A 64 1.49 30.65 -6.92
C THR A 64 0.31 31.42 -7.52
N GLU A 65 -0.18 31.01 -8.70
CA GLU A 65 -1.38 31.55 -9.36
C GLU A 65 -2.70 31.07 -8.71
N GLY A 66 -2.62 30.14 -7.75
CA GLY A 66 -3.78 29.59 -7.05
C GLY A 66 -4.38 28.32 -7.67
N LYS A 67 -3.89 27.90 -8.85
CA LYS A 67 -4.37 26.70 -9.54
C LYS A 67 -4.05 25.41 -8.80
N GLN A 68 -4.90 24.39 -8.92
CA GLN A 68 -4.71 23.10 -8.26
C GLN A 68 -4.27 21.99 -9.21
N TYR A 69 -3.33 21.17 -8.76
CA TYR A 69 -2.81 20.02 -9.49
C TYR A 69 -2.83 18.78 -8.58
N GLY A 70 -3.38 17.68 -9.06
CA GLY A 70 -3.06 16.36 -8.51
C GLY A 70 -1.70 15.91 -9.04
N TYR A 71 -0.93 15.19 -8.23
CA TYR A 71 0.22 14.44 -8.72
C TYR A 71 0.30 13.05 -8.09
N GLU A 72 0.96 12.15 -8.82
CA GLU A 72 1.37 10.82 -8.40
C GLU A 72 2.84 10.65 -8.81
N LEU A 73 3.68 10.11 -7.92
CA LEU A 73 5.00 9.58 -8.27
C LEU A 73 5.28 8.31 -7.46
N SER A 74 5.28 7.19 -8.16
CA SER A 74 5.24 5.86 -7.57
C SER A 74 6.45 5.04 -8.01
N PHE A 75 7.25 4.59 -7.05
CA PHE A 75 8.40 3.72 -7.28
C PHE A 75 8.07 2.29 -6.87
N PHE A 76 8.42 1.32 -7.71
CA PHE A 76 8.14 -0.08 -7.44
C PHE A 76 9.41 -0.92 -7.53
N LYS A 77 9.41 -2.05 -6.82
CA LYS A 77 10.42 -3.11 -6.95
C LYS A 77 9.71 -4.45 -7.09
N GLY A 78 9.84 -5.04 -8.27
CA GLY A 78 9.38 -6.39 -8.58
C GLY A 78 10.55 -7.33 -8.85
N ILE A 79 10.39 -8.60 -8.53
CA ILE A 79 11.38 -9.64 -8.83
C ILE A 79 10.80 -10.62 -9.85
N PHE A 80 11.48 -10.73 -10.97
CA PHE A 80 11.13 -11.59 -12.10
C PHE A 80 12.25 -12.62 -12.33
N ASP A 81 12.05 -13.54 -13.28
CA ASP A 81 12.94 -14.60 -13.76
C ASP A 81 14.38 -14.63 -13.20
N LYS A 82 14.74 -15.74 -12.55
CA LYS A 82 16.10 -15.96 -11.99
C LYS A 82 16.54 -14.86 -11.00
N ASN A 83 15.60 -14.37 -10.18
CA ASN A 83 15.81 -13.34 -9.14
C ASN A 83 16.33 -11.99 -9.69
N ARG A 84 15.83 -11.56 -10.85
CA ARG A 84 16.14 -10.25 -11.43
C ARG A 84 15.19 -9.19 -10.89
N GLU A 85 15.73 -8.22 -10.15
CA GLU A 85 14.99 -7.02 -9.77
C GLU A 85 14.74 -6.12 -10.99
N ALA A 86 13.53 -5.60 -11.10
CA ALA A 86 13.16 -4.51 -12.00
C ALA A 86 12.48 -3.39 -11.19
N PHE A 87 12.62 -2.16 -11.67
CA PHE A 87 12.21 -0.94 -10.98
C PHE A 87 11.25 -0.10 -11.84
N PRO A 88 9.98 -0.50 -11.97
CA PRO A 88 8.97 0.33 -12.59
C PRO A 88 8.80 1.65 -11.82
N VAL A 89 8.51 2.72 -12.55
CA VAL A 89 8.06 4.01 -11.98
C VAL A 89 6.87 4.52 -12.77
N HIS A 90 5.85 4.99 -12.04
CA HIS A 90 4.69 5.69 -12.57
C HIS A 90 4.73 7.15 -12.11
N PHE A 91 4.44 8.08 -13.01
CA PHE A 91 4.43 9.52 -12.74
C PHE A 91 3.25 10.15 -13.47
N ALA A 92 2.37 10.83 -12.74
CA ALA A 92 1.23 11.51 -13.32
C ALA A 92 1.01 12.91 -12.75
N ILE A 93 0.47 13.79 -13.59
CA ILE A 93 -0.03 15.11 -13.21
C ILE A 93 -1.47 15.25 -13.71
N SER A 94 -2.37 15.57 -12.77
CA SER A 94 -3.77 15.91 -13.06
C SER A 94 -3.95 17.43 -12.92
N ASP A 95 -4.18 18.14 -14.03
CA ASP A 95 -4.67 19.53 -13.97
C ASP A 95 -6.14 19.51 -13.57
N LEU A 96 -6.43 19.95 -12.34
CA LEU A 96 -7.76 19.80 -11.73
C LEU A 96 -8.77 20.84 -12.26
N GLU A 97 -8.30 21.89 -12.94
CA GLU A 97 -9.13 22.94 -13.55
C GLU A 97 -9.44 22.60 -15.00
N ASN A 98 -8.41 22.27 -15.79
CA ASN A 98 -8.53 21.93 -17.20
C ASN A 98 -8.98 20.47 -17.42
N LYS A 99 -9.01 19.64 -16.37
CA LYS A 99 -9.44 18.24 -16.38
C LYS A 99 -8.62 17.35 -17.33
N THR A 100 -7.31 17.57 -17.35
CA THR A 100 -6.36 16.79 -18.15
C THR A 100 -5.44 15.99 -17.24
N HIS A 101 -5.22 14.73 -17.56
CA HIS A 101 -4.29 13.83 -16.87
C HIS A 101 -3.15 13.46 -17.82
N THR A 102 -1.91 13.72 -17.42
CA THR A 102 -0.71 13.48 -18.24
C THR A 102 0.24 12.57 -17.49
N ILE A 103 0.65 11.47 -18.13
CA ILE A 103 1.44 10.40 -17.50
C ILE A 103 2.80 10.23 -18.17
N SER A 104 3.77 9.74 -17.39
CA SER A 104 5.04 9.18 -17.86
C SER A 104 5.36 7.94 -17.03
N GLN A 105 6.09 6.99 -17.60
CA GLN A 105 6.45 5.74 -16.94
C GLN A 105 7.75 5.17 -17.48
N THR A 106 8.47 4.43 -16.65
CA THR A 106 9.63 3.63 -17.06
C THR A 106 9.68 2.30 -16.32
N VAL A 107 10.53 1.38 -16.78
CA VAL A 107 10.91 0.17 -16.04
C VAL A 107 12.37 -0.17 -16.31
N GLU A 108 13.23 0.17 -15.36
CA GLU A 108 14.67 -0.03 -15.46
C GLU A 108 15.15 -1.22 -14.62
N ARG A 109 16.45 -1.53 -14.75
CA ARG A 109 17.15 -2.56 -13.98
C ARG A 109 18.44 -1.99 -13.41
N LYS A 110 19.05 -2.68 -12.43
CA LYS A 110 20.38 -2.33 -11.88
C LYS A 110 21.54 -2.35 -12.88
N LEU A 111 21.32 -2.79 -14.12
CA LEU A 111 22.34 -2.82 -15.17
C LEU A 111 22.82 -1.40 -15.49
N GLY A 112 24.14 -1.20 -15.57
CA GLY A 112 24.74 0.12 -15.87
C GLY A 112 24.49 1.20 -14.82
N GLY A 113 23.90 0.86 -13.67
CA GLY A 113 23.47 1.86 -12.68
C GLY A 113 22.22 2.66 -13.09
N MET A 114 21.37 2.12 -13.98
CA MET A 114 20.14 2.79 -14.44
C MET A 114 19.04 2.84 -13.37
N ALA A 115 19.01 1.90 -12.44
CA ALA A 115 18.09 1.89 -11.31
C ALA A 115 18.72 1.28 -10.06
N GLY A 116 18.17 1.62 -8.89
CA GLY A 116 18.65 1.09 -7.63
C GLY A 116 18.03 1.76 -6.42
N TYR A 117 18.58 1.39 -5.27
CA TYR A 117 18.20 1.93 -3.97
C TYR A 117 19.38 1.81 -3.00
N ASP A 118 19.49 2.80 -2.12
CA ASP A 118 20.43 2.82 -1.01
C ASP A 118 19.82 3.61 0.16
N SER A 119 20.54 3.71 1.28
CA SER A 119 20.09 4.41 2.50
C SER A 119 19.61 5.86 2.33
N LYS A 120 19.88 6.51 1.19
CA LYS A 120 19.57 7.91 0.91
C LYS A 120 18.65 8.11 -0.28
N GLN A 121 18.35 7.08 -1.08
CA GLN A 121 17.56 7.24 -2.30
C GLN A 121 16.99 5.94 -2.87
N ILE A 122 15.91 6.08 -3.64
CA ILE A 122 15.41 5.10 -4.61
C ILE A 122 15.39 5.80 -5.97
N PHE A 123 15.85 5.13 -7.03
CA PHE A 123 15.90 5.74 -8.36
C PHE A 123 15.69 4.73 -9.50
N SER A 124 15.19 5.24 -10.62
CA SER A 124 14.96 4.49 -11.86
C SER A 124 14.97 5.47 -13.04
N GLY A 125 16.00 5.41 -13.89
CA GLY A 125 16.20 6.35 -14.99
C GLY A 125 16.29 7.81 -14.50
N ASP A 126 15.39 8.66 -14.99
CA ASP A 126 15.29 10.09 -14.66
C ASP A 126 14.40 10.40 -13.44
N PHE A 127 13.98 9.36 -12.71
CA PHE A 127 13.12 9.45 -11.54
C PHE A 127 13.92 9.12 -10.27
N ILE A 128 13.90 10.02 -9.29
CA ILE A 128 14.68 9.92 -8.05
C ILE A 128 13.80 10.36 -6.87
N LEU A 129 13.68 9.48 -5.88
CA LEU A 129 13.30 9.80 -4.51
C LEU A 129 14.57 9.90 -3.68
N LYS A 130 14.84 11.06 -3.08
CA LYS A 130 15.86 11.17 -2.02
C LYS A 130 15.20 11.17 -0.64
N ILE A 131 15.84 10.49 0.29
CA ILE A 131 15.47 10.34 1.68
C ILE A 131 16.39 11.26 2.50
N GLU A 132 15.84 12.37 3.00
CA GLU A 132 16.61 13.37 3.75
C GLU A 132 16.46 13.21 5.27
N SER A 133 15.30 12.78 5.74
CA SER A 133 15.05 12.39 7.14
C SER A 133 13.82 11.46 7.26
N ASN A 134 13.41 11.15 8.49
CA ASN A 134 12.23 10.36 8.84
C ASN A 134 10.90 10.85 8.23
N SER A 135 10.83 12.12 7.83
CA SER A 135 9.63 12.74 7.23
C SER A 135 10.02 13.87 6.28
N LYS A 136 11.19 13.79 5.64
CA LYS A 136 11.66 14.76 4.64
C LYS A 136 12.20 14.06 3.40
N PHE A 137 11.67 14.44 2.25
CA PHE A 137 11.95 13.81 0.96
C PHE A 137 12.14 14.87 -0.14
N HIS A 138 12.92 14.51 -1.16
CA HIS A 138 13.06 15.29 -2.39
C HIS A 138 12.70 14.38 -3.56
N LEU A 139 11.59 14.70 -4.23
CA LEU A 139 11.10 14.01 -5.43
C LEU A 139 11.58 14.72 -6.68
N ILE A 140 12.18 13.97 -7.60
CA ILE A 140 12.63 14.45 -8.91
C ILE A 140 12.08 13.50 -9.96
N ALA A 141 11.36 14.03 -10.94
CA ALA A 141 10.93 13.33 -12.15
C ALA A 141 11.23 14.23 -13.35
N LYS A 142 12.26 13.91 -14.13
CA LYS A 142 12.69 14.73 -15.28
C LYS A 142 12.91 13.88 -16.54
N PRO A 143 11.88 13.15 -17.02
CA PRO A 143 12.00 12.19 -18.11
C PRO A 143 12.55 12.83 -19.38
N LYS A 144 13.75 12.42 -19.82
CA LYS A 144 14.44 13.01 -20.99
C LYS A 144 13.63 12.94 -22.29
N HIS A 145 12.72 11.98 -22.40
CA HIS A 145 11.87 11.78 -23.58
C HIS A 145 10.52 12.53 -23.52
N SER A 146 10.20 13.18 -22.40
CA SER A 146 8.99 13.98 -22.21
C SER A 146 9.26 15.20 -21.29
N PRO A 147 10.24 16.07 -21.61
CA PRO A 147 10.63 17.20 -20.75
C PRO A 147 9.52 18.24 -20.53
N GLU A 148 8.45 18.20 -21.33
CA GLU A 148 7.21 18.95 -21.14
C GLU A 148 6.40 18.53 -19.90
N LEU A 149 6.73 17.38 -19.29
CA LEU A 149 6.20 16.88 -18.02
C LEU A 149 7.36 16.63 -17.05
N SER A 150 7.48 17.42 -15.98
CA SER A 150 8.54 17.24 -14.98
C SER A 150 8.14 17.76 -13.61
N LEU A 151 8.73 17.19 -12.55
CA LEU A 151 8.44 17.50 -11.16
C LEU A 151 9.74 17.59 -10.35
N ASP A 152 9.85 18.59 -9.49
CA ASP A 152 10.97 18.81 -8.56
C ASP A 152 10.38 19.37 -7.25
N LEU A 153 10.14 18.50 -6.27
CA LEU A 153 9.40 18.84 -5.04
C LEU A 153 10.16 18.45 -3.78
N ILE A 154 10.15 19.37 -2.82
CA ILE A 154 10.56 19.12 -1.43
C ILE A 154 9.30 18.87 -0.61
N LEU A 155 9.30 17.74 0.10
CA LEU A 155 8.23 17.29 0.98
C LEU A 155 8.76 17.30 2.42
N SER A 156 8.01 17.85 3.36
CA SER A 156 8.40 17.92 4.78
C SER A 156 7.20 17.74 5.69
N GLY A 157 7.30 16.80 6.64
CA GLY A 157 6.29 16.51 7.64
C GLY A 157 6.86 16.45 9.06
N ASP A 158 6.08 15.86 9.95
CA ASP A 158 6.38 15.66 11.36
C ASP A 158 6.46 14.15 11.63
N ASP A 159 7.54 13.68 12.24
CA ASP A 159 7.78 12.26 12.57
C ASP A 159 6.63 11.65 13.41
N SER A 160 5.91 12.45 14.20
CA SER A 160 4.70 11.99 14.93
C SER A 160 3.56 11.57 13.99
N LYS A 161 3.62 12.00 12.73
CA LYS A 161 2.67 11.68 11.66
C LYS A 161 3.00 10.38 10.93
N ILE A 162 4.06 9.64 11.28
CA ILE A 162 4.25 8.29 10.73
C ILE A 162 3.13 7.36 11.24
N LEU A 163 2.42 6.74 10.28
CA LEU A 163 1.23 5.93 10.53
C LEU A 163 1.48 4.48 10.10
N LEU A 164 1.95 3.65 11.05
CA LEU A 164 2.01 2.19 10.85
C LEU A 164 0.59 1.61 10.72
N HIS A 165 0.40 0.62 9.85
CA HIS A 165 -0.88 -0.05 9.60
C HIS A 165 -0.97 -1.48 10.14
N GLY A 166 -2.15 -1.86 10.63
CA GLY A 166 -2.34 -3.13 11.35
C GLY A 166 -1.51 -3.23 12.63
N ASP A 167 -1.32 -4.44 13.16
CA ASP A 167 -0.47 -4.65 14.35
C ASP A 167 0.98 -4.25 14.09
N LYS A 168 1.37 -3.08 14.64
CA LYS A 168 2.73 -2.51 14.60
C LYS A 168 3.32 -2.39 13.18
N GLY A 169 2.47 -2.19 12.18
CA GLY A 169 2.88 -2.07 10.78
C GLY A 169 2.83 -3.37 9.99
N LYS A 170 2.43 -4.50 10.60
CA LYS A 170 2.08 -5.73 9.86
C LYS A 170 0.61 -5.65 9.41
N SER A 171 0.37 -5.30 8.15
CA SER A 171 -0.96 -5.22 7.56
C SER A 171 -1.36 -6.56 6.94
N VAL A 172 -2.27 -7.29 7.58
CA VAL A 172 -2.93 -8.45 6.97
C VAL A 172 -3.86 -8.00 5.83
N LYS A 173 -3.93 -8.81 4.77
CA LYS A 173 -4.68 -8.53 3.53
C LYS A 173 -5.82 -9.51 3.28
N SER A 174 -5.90 -10.60 4.05
CA SER A 174 -7.06 -11.46 4.19
C SER A 174 -7.22 -11.94 5.63
N ARG A 175 -8.47 -12.02 6.11
CA ARG A 175 -8.84 -12.67 7.38
C ARG A 175 -8.79 -14.19 7.29
N THR A 176 -8.91 -14.73 6.07
CA THR A 176 -8.92 -16.18 5.81
C THR A 176 -7.53 -16.75 5.50
N ASP A 177 -6.59 -15.91 5.03
CA ASP A 177 -5.16 -16.23 5.00
C ASP A 177 -4.30 -15.16 5.71
N PRO A 178 -4.02 -15.31 7.02
CA PRO A 178 -3.15 -14.40 7.77
C PRO A 178 -1.68 -14.38 7.32
N ASN A 179 -1.27 -15.26 6.39
CA ASN A 179 0.04 -15.21 5.75
C ASN A 179 0.06 -14.27 4.53
N PHE A 180 -1.11 -13.89 4.00
CA PHE A 180 -1.22 -12.81 3.03
C PHE A 180 -1.17 -11.48 3.78
N TYR A 181 0.05 -10.96 3.95
CA TYR A 181 0.32 -9.70 4.65
C TYR A 181 1.47 -8.93 3.99
N SER A 182 1.56 -7.65 4.35
CA SER A 182 2.69 -6.76 4.08
C SER A 182 3.18 -6.10 5.37
N TYR A 183 4.36 -5.49 5.29
CA TYR A 183 4.76 -4.44 6.22
C TYR A 183 4.41 -3.09 5.56
N TYR A 184 3.71 -2.22 6.29
CA TYR A 184 3.03 -1.08 5.68
C TYR A 184 2.91 0.11 6.63
N TYR A 185 3.28 1.29 6.15
CA TYR A 185 3.03 2.57 6.81
C TYR A 185 2.80 3.71 5.81
N SER A 186 2.18 4.77 6.30
CA SER A 186 2.06 6.06 5.59
C SER A 186 2.76 7.20 6.31
N ILE A 187 3.05 8.27 5.55
CA ILE A 187 3.34 9.61 6.05
C ILE A 187 2.39 10.61 5.36
N PRO A 188 1.20 10.84 5.93
CA PRO A 188 0.27 11.87 5.46
C PRO A 188 0.72 13.28 5.89
N ARG A 189 0.12 14.31 5.27
CA ARG A 189 0.33 15.74 5.57
C ARG A 189 1.78 16.19 5.41
N LEU A 190 2.48 15.63 4.43
CA LEU A 190 3.75 16.16 3.96
C LEU A 190 3.49 17.51 3.27
N SER A 191 3.96 18.60 3.87
CA SER A 191 3.93 19.93 3.29
C SER A 191 4.85 19.95 2.07
N THR A 192 4.30 20.36 0.92
CA THR A 192 4.94 20.16 -0.38
C THR A 192 5.12 21.49 -1.12
N GLN A 193 6.34 21.76 -1.58
CA GLN A 193 6.71 22.96 -2.33
C GLN A 193 7.74 22.61 -3.41
N GLY A 194 7.86 23.45 -4.43
CA GLY A 194 8.84 23.26 -5.51
C GLY A 194 8.27 23.65 -6.87
N GLU A 195 8.59 22.85 -7.88
CA GLU A 195 8.34 23.18 -9.29
C GLU A 195 7.70 22.02 -10.06
N LEU A 196 6.80 22.40 -10.96
CA LEU A 196 6.15 21.54 -11.95
C LEU A 196 6.44 22.12 -13.34
N ILE A 197 6.74 21.27 -14.32
CA ILE A 197 6.62 21.60 -15.75
C ILE A 197 5.48 20.77 -16.30
N LEU A 198 4.49 21.41 -16.90
CA LEU A 198 3.34 20.77 -17.54
C LEU A 198 3.06 21.45 -18.87
N ASN A 199 2.96 20.66 -19.96
CA ASN A 199 2.83 21.17 -21.33
C ASN A 199 3.92 22.21 -21.67
N GLY A 200 5.14 21.98 -21.18
CA GLY A 200 6.30 22.88 -21.34
C GLY A 200 6.24 24.18 -20.53
N LYS A 201 5.17 24.43 -19.76
CA LYS A 201 5.04 25.61 -18.90
C LYS A 201 5.57 25.32 -17.49
N LYS A 202 6.48 26.16 -17.03
CA LYS A 202 7.04 26.15 -15.68
C LYS A 202 6.03 26.76 -14.69
N ILE A 203 5.65 25.99 -13.67
CA ILE A 203 4.62 26.30 -12.67
C ILE A 203 5.27 26.21 -11.28
N GLN A 204 5.23 27.30 -10.52
CA GLN A 204 5.73 27.32 -9.15
C GLN A 204 4.67 26.82 -8.17
N ILE A 205 5.02 25.81 -7.37
CA ILE A 205 4.16 25.20 -6.35
C ILE A 205 4.39 25.88 -5.01
N LYS A 206 3.41 26.70 -4.60
CA LYS A 206 3.43 27.49 -3.36
C LYS A 206 3.20 26.62 -2.12
N SER A 207 2.38 25.58 -2.26
CA SER A 207 1.95 24.71 -1.16
C SER A 207 1.27 23.46 -1.70
N GLY A 208 1.31 22.36 -0.95
CA GLY A 208 0.54 21.16 -1.21
C GLY A 208 0.52 20.26 0.01
N ASN A 209 -0.43 19.32 0.04
CA ASN A 209 -0.47 18.26 1.06
C ASN A 209 -0.31 16.92 0.36
N SER A 210 0.84 16.28 0.60
CA SER A 210 1.17 14.97 0.06
C SER A 210 0.98 13.87 1.09
N TRP A 211 0.68 12.70 0.58
CA TRP A 211 0.61 11.43 1.27
C TRP A 211 1.69 10.53 0.69
N MET A 212 2.54 9.97 1.55
CA MET A 212 3.51 8.94 1.19
C MET A 212 3.05 7.60 1.73
N ASP A 213 3.16 6.54 0.92
CA ASP A 213 2.95 5.16 1.33
C ASP A 213 4.19 4.32 1.03
N HIS A 214 4.51 3.39 1.93
CA HIS A 214 5.55 2.39 1.70
C HIS A 214 5.08 1.02 2.17
N GLU A 215 5.02 0.08 1.23
CA GLU A 215 4.54 -1.28 1.46
C GLU A 215 5.49 -2.33 0.87
N TRP A 216 5.84 -3.36 1.64
CA TRP A 216 6.62 -4.51 1.14
C TRP A 216 6.10 -5.86 1.65
N SER A 217 6.16 -6.87 0.78
CA SER A 217 5.63 -8.22 1.04
C SER A 217 6.50 -9.32 0.43
N ASN A 218 6.08 -10.58 0.63
CA ASN A 218 6.72 -11.77 0.03
C ASN A 218 8.23 -11.87 0.32
N PRO A 219 8.64 -12.03 1.60
CA PRO A 219 10.04 -12.23 1.96
C PRO A 219 10.62 -13.47 1.27
N PHE A 220 11.91 -13.43 0.90
CA PHE A 220 12.54 -14.48 0.08
C PHE A 220 12.43 -15.89 0.65
N HIS A 221 12.47 -16.04 1.98
CA HIS A 221 12.37 -17.31 2.69
C HIS A 221 10.93 -17.84 2.85
N SER A 222 9.92 -17.11 2.38
CA SER A 222 8.51 -17.49 2.54
C SER A 222 7.95 -18.26 1.35
N ASN A 223 7.20 -19.32 1.67
CA ASN A 223 6.41 -20.11 0.72
C ASN A 223 4.97 -19.56 0.64
N LEU A 224 4.80 -18.23 0.57
CA LEU A 224 3.47 -17.63 0.44
C LEU A 224 2.82 -18.08 -0.86
N LYS A 225 1.60 -18.63 -0.76
CA LYS A 225 0.83 -19.11 -1.91
C LYS A 225 0.33 -17.98 -2.80
N THR A 226 0.06 -16.82 -2.21
CA THR A 226 -0.44 -15.62 -2.89
C THR A 226 0.55 -14.48 -2.67
N ALA A 227 0.86 -13.74 -3.73
CA ALA A 227 1.64 -12.51 -3.65
C ALA A 227 0.73 -11.29 -3.85
N LEU A 228 1.08 -10.13 -3.29
CA LEU A 228 0.32 -8.89 -3.59
C LEU A 228 0.31 -8.60 -5.09
N SER A 229 1.45 -8.85 -5.76
CA SER A 229 1.63 -8.71 -7.20
C SER A 229 0.94 -9.78 -8.06
N ASP A 230 0.15 -10.69 -7.50
CA ASP A 230 -0.56 -11.70 -8.29
C ASP A 230 -1.54 -11.02 -9.27
N PRO A 231 -1.53 -11.35 -10.58
CA PRO A 231 -2.40 -10.70 -11.55
C PRO A 231 -3.90 -10.92 -11.32
N SER A 232 -4.29 -11.99 -10.62
CA SER A 232 -5.68 -12.25 -10.24
C SER A 232 -6.19 -11.34 -9.12
N ASN A 233 -5.29 -10.77 -8.29
CA ASN A 233 -5.68 -9.80 -7.27
C ASN A 233 -6.25 -8.54 -7.92
N SER A 234 -7.36 -8.06 -7.37
CA SER A 234 -7.89 -6.73 -7.66
C SER A 234 -8.29 -6.05 -6.38
N TRP A 235 -8.04 -4.75 -6.31
CA TRP A 235 -8.28 -3.96 -5.13
C TRP A 235 -8.74 -2.56 -5.49
N ASP A 236 -9.26 -1.91 -4.45
CA ASP A 236 -9.63 -0.51 -4.42
C ASP A 236 -8.95 0.07 -3.16
N TRP A 237 -8.17 1.14 -3.28
CA TRP A 237 -7.44 1.77 -2.18
C TRP A 237 -7.75 3.27 -2.12
N VAL A 238 -7.81 3.84 -0.92
CA VAL A 238 -7.98 5.28 -0.73
C VAL A 238 -7.15 5.81 0.44
N CYS A 239 -6.48 6.94 0.22
CA CYS A 239 -6.03 7.80 1.32
C CYS A 239 -6.85 9.10 1.38
N ILE A 240 -7.09 9.61 2.58
CA ILE A 240 -7.92 10.81 2.81
C ILE A 240 -7.28 11.65 3.91
N GLN A 241 -7.13 12.95 3.65
CA GLN A 241 -6.71 13.96 4.61
C GLN A 241 -7.89 14.91 4.85
N LEU A 242 -8.58 14.76 5.99
CA LEU A 242 -9.72 15.61 6.36
C LEU A 242 -9.25 16.94 6.95
N GLU A 243 -10.05 18.00 6.78
CA GLU A 243 -9.78 19.34 7.29
C GLU A 243 -9.77 19.41 8.83
N ASP A 244 -10.46 18.48 9.50
CA ASP A 244 -10.47 18.36 10.96
C ASP A 244 -9.19 17.73 11.56
N GLY A 245 -8.19 17.49 10.71
CA GLY A 245 -6.90 16.91 11.04
C GLY A 245 -6.88 15.39 11.14
N SER A 246 -7.95 14.69 10.77
CA SER A 246 -7.99 13.22 10.70
C SER A 246 -7.42 12.70 9.38
N ASP A 247 -6.71 11.57 9.44
CA ASP A 247 -6.07 10.90 8.32
C ASP A 247 -6.60 9.47 8.22
N ILE A 248 -6.99 9.04 7.03
CA ILE A 248 -7.60 7.74 6.80
C ILE A 248 -6.88 7.05 5.64
N MET A 249 -6.54 5.79 5.84
CA MET A 249 -6.23 4.84 4.76
C MET A 249 -7.25 3.71 4.83
N ALA A 250 -7.85 3.35 3.71
CA ALA A 250 -8.69 2.17 3.60
C ALA A 250 -8.41 1.43 2.29
N PHE A 251 -8.46 0.11 2.32
CA PHE A 251 -8.37 -0.72 1.12
C PHE A 251 -9.42 -1.82 1.14
N ASN A 252 -9.80 -2.28 -0.04
CA ASN A 252 -10.74 -3.35 -0.27
C ASN A 252 -10.15 -4.32 -1.31
N PHE A 253 -9.85 -5.55 -0.90
CA PHE A 253 -9.62 -6.62 -1.87
C PHE A 253 -10.97 -7.09 -2.39
N ARG A 254 -11.14 -7.12 -3.71
CA ARG A 254 -12.42 -7.44 -4.33
C ARG A 254 -12.67 -8.95 -4.38
N LYS A 255 -13.95 -9.31 -4.28
CA LYS A 255 -14.45 -10.69 -4.40
C LYS A 255 -13.86 -11.41 -5.63
N THR A 256 -13.34 -12.61 -5.39
CA THR A 256 -12.91 -13.55 -6.44
C THR A 256 -13.91 -14.71 -6.56
N ILE A 257 -13.60 -15.71 -7.38
CA ILE A 257 -14.34 -16.98 -7.40
C ILE A 257 -14.16 -17.76 -6.07
N HIS A 258 -13.07 -17.51 -5.34
CA HIS A 258 -12.66 -18.29 -4.17
C HIS A 258 -12.78 -17.54 -2.83
N SER A 259 -12.98 -16.21 -2.85
CA SER A 259 -13.02 -15.35 -1.66
C SER A 259 -14.05 -14.23 -1.81
N ASN A 260 -14.68 -13.83 -0.70
CA ASN A 260 -15.51 -12.61 -0.66
C ASN A 260 -14.63 -11.34 -0.67
N SER A 261 -15.23 -10.17 -0.89
CA SER A 261 -14.51 -8.90 -0.73
C SER A 261 -14.11 -8.69 0.72
N GLU A 262 -12.91 -8.17 0.95
CA GLU A 262 -12.37 -7.88 2.28
C GLU A 262 -11.87 -6.44 2.38
N SER A 263 -12.60 -5.60 3.13
CA SER A 263 -12.19 -4.22 3.41
C SER A 263 -11.43 -4.13 4.74
N PHE A 264 -10.41 -3.28 4.79
CA PHE A 264 -9.58 -2.98 5.96
C PHE A 264 -9.24 -1.49 5.98
N GLY A 265 -8.70 -0.99 7.09
CA GLY A 265 -8.20 0.38 7.13
C GLY A 265 -7.59 0.82 8.45
N THR A 266 -7.19 2.08 8.48
CA THR A 266 -6.70 2.78 9.67
C THR A 266 -7.18 4.22 9.63
N ILE A 267 -7.75 4.69 10.72
CA ILE A 267 -7.99 6.12 10.95
C ILE A 267 -7.09 6.62 12.07
N ARG A 268 -6.44 7.77 11.86
CA ARG A 268 -5.83 8.57 12.91
C ARG A 268 -6.63 9.85 13.05
N PHE A 269 -7.07 10.17 14.25
CA PHE A 269 -7.71 11.46 14.54
C PHE A 269 -6.67 12.56 14.78
N SER A 270 -7.09 13.82 14.72
CA SER A 270 -6.25 14.98 15.07
C SER A 270 -5.65 14.94 16.48
N SER A 271 -6.25 14.20 17.42
CA SER A 271 -5.71 13.92 18.75
C SER A 271 -4.55 12.91 18.79
N GLY A 272 -4.19 12.31 17.64
CA GLY A 272 -3.19 11.25 17.54
C GLY A 272 -3.72 9.84 17.86
N LYS A 273 -4.93 9.69 18.43
CA LYS A 273 -5.58 8.39 18.63
C LYS A 273 -5.74 7.68 17.26
N LYS A 274 -5.28 6.43 17.19
CA LYS A 274 -5.41 5.54 16.03
C LYS A 274 -6.50 4.50 16.29
N ILE A 275 -7.27 4.15 15.27
CA ILE A 275 -8.17 2.98 15.25
C ILE A 275 -7.85 2.18 13.99
N TYR A 276 -7.77 0.87 14.15
CA TYR A 276 -7.50 -0.10 13.09
C TYR A 276 -8.78 -0.89 12.81
N PHE A 277 -9.08 -1.10 11.54
CA PHE A 277 -10.26 -1.85 11.09
C PHE A 277 -9.78 -3.18 10.51
N GLU A 278 -9.78 -4.22 11.35
CA GLU A 278 -9.24 -5.55 11.01
C GLU A 278 -10.33 -6.63 11.01
N LYS A 279 -11.43 -6.45 11.75
CA LYS A 279 -12.54 -7.41 11.78
C LYS A 279 -13.55 -7.11 10.67
N GLU A 280 -14.38 -8.10 10.35
CA GLU A 280 -15.40 -7.96 9.33
C GLU A 280 -16.44 -6.89 9.71
N GLY A 281 -16.77 -6.01 8.76
CA GLY A 281 -17.79 -4.98 8.94
C GLY A 281 -17.40 -3.78 9.82
N GLU A 282 -16.20 -3.73 10.41
CA GLU A 282 -15.69 -2.56 11.15
C GLU A 282 -15.54 -1.32 10.23
N VAL A 283 -15.15 -1.57 8.98
CA VAL A 283 -15.15 -0.60 7.87
C VAL A 283 -15.94 -1.17 6.70
N ARG A 284 -16.70 -0.32 6.01
CA ARG A 284 -17.37 -0.60 4.74
C ARG A 284 -16.88 0.40 3.70
N PHE A 285 -16.16 -0.09 2.71
CA PHE A 285 -15.68 0.70 1.58
C PHE A 285 -16.32 0.12 0.31
N VAL A 286 -17.32 0.81 -0.24
CA VAL A 286 -18.19 0.28 -1.29
C VAL A 286 -18.39 1.27 -2.45
N PRO A 287 -18.39 0.81 -3.71
CA PRO A 287 -18.64 1.66 -4.85
C PRO A 287 -20.14 1.93 -5.03
N ASN A 288 -20.47 3.07 -5.64
CA ASN A 288 -21.78 3.24 -6.28
C ASN A 288 -21.87 2.40 -7.56
N SER A 289 -23.08 2.18 -8.06
CA SER A 289 -23.36 1.37 -9.27
C SER A 289 -23.03 2.08 -10.60
N SER A 290 -22.63 3.35 -10.57
CA SER A 290 -22.26 4.13 -11.75
C SER A 290 -20.79 3.93 -12.12
N PHE A 291 -20.50 3.76 -13.40
CA PHE A 291 -19.15 3.57 -13.93
C PHE A 291 -18.81 4.63 -14.97
N TRP A 292 -17.61 5.18 -14.89
CA TRP A 292 -16.96 5.82 -16.04
C TRP A 292 -16.31 4.74 -16.91
N ILE A 293 -16.25 4.96 -18.22
CA ILE A 293 -15.60 4.06 -19.19
C ILE A 293 -14.44 4.81 -19.81
N SER A 294 -13.23 4.28 -19.68
CA SER A 294 -12.05 4.91 -20.29
C SER A 294 -12.15 4.90 -21.82
N PRO A 295 -11.97 6.06 -22.49
CA PRO A 295 -11.88 6.11 -23.95
C PRO A 295 -10.55 5.52 -24.47
N ARG A 296 -9.54 5.30 -23.62
CA ARG A 296 -8.21 4.77 -24.00
C ARG A 296 -8.13 3.25 -23.90
N THR A 297 -8.75 2.66 -22.89
CA THR A 297 -8.63 1.22 -22.57
C THR A 297 -9.94 0.46 -22.64
N ASN A 298 -11.09 1.15 -22.73
CA ASN A 298 -12.44 0.61 -22.58
C ASN A 298 -12.70 -0.06 -21.20
N GLN A 299 -11.85 0.17 -20.20
CA GLN A 299 -12.07 -0.32 -18.84
C GLN A 299 -13.16 0.49 -18.13
N LYS A 300 -13.87 -0.17 -17.21
CA LYS A 300 -14.96 0.41 -16.43
C LYS A 300 -14.52 0.65 -14.99
N TYR A 301 -14.61 1.89 -14.53
CA TYR A 301 -14.17 2.29 -13.20
C TYR A 301 -15.35 2.90 -12.42
N PRO A 302 -15.71 2.34 -11.25
CA PRO A 302 -16.65 3.01 -10.35
C PRO A 302 -15.90 4.15 -9.66
N LEU A 303 -16.27 5.40 -9.94
CA LEU A 303 -15.52 6.57 -9.46
C LEU A 303 -16.09 7.19 -8.18
N VAL A 304 -17.34 6.89 -7.83
CA VAL A 304 -17.96 7.37 -6.59
C VAL A 304 -18.03 6.25 -5.58
N TRP A 305 -17.49 6.49 -4.39
CA TRP A 305 -17.37 5.50 -3.31
C TRP A 305 -17.93 6.03 -2.00
N ASN A 306 -18.47 5.12 -1.18
CA ASN A 306 -18.87 5.42 0.19
C ASN A 306 -17.96 4.66 1.15
N LEU A 307 -17.37 5.39 2.09
CA LEU A 307 -16.59 4.86 3.20
C LEU A 307 -17.34 5.10 4.50
N SER A 308 -17.58 4.04 5.28
CA SER A 308 -18.22 4.16 6.59
C SER A 308 -17.68 3.21 7.64
N THR A 309 -17.78 3.59 8.91
CA THR A 309 -17.24 2.86 10.06
C THR A 309 -18.22 2.88 11.24
N GLN A 310 -18.01 2.01 12.24
CA GLN A 310 -18.92 1.86 13.38
C GLN A 310 -18.64 2.85 14.55
N LYS A 311 -19.56 2.87 15.53
CA LYS A 311 -19.77 3.89 16.58
C LYS A 311 -18.52 4.57 17.16
N ASP A 312 -17.48 3.82 17.55
CA ASP A 312 -16.27 4.39 18.19
C ASP A 312 -15.38 5.19 17.24
N SER A 313 -15.73 5.21 15.95
CA SER A 313 -15.06 5.94 14.89
C SER A 313 -16.05 6.60 13.92
N GLU A 314 -17.35 6.66 14.26
CA GLU A 314 -18.48 6.90 13.34
C GLU A 314 -18.15 7.91 12.24
N LEU A 315 -18.11 7.39 11.02
CA LEU A 315 -17.66 8.09 9.83
C LEU A 315 -18.59 7.69 8.69
N HIS A 316 -19.02 8.67 7.90
CA HIS A 316 -19.76 8.46 6.66
C HIS A 316 -19.23 9.45 5.64
N LEU A 317 -18.42 8.99 4.69
CA LEU A 317 -17.82 9.82 3.65
C LEU A 317 -18.25 9.35 2.27
N THR A 318 -18.59 10.30 1.41
CA THR A 318 -18.65 10.11 -0.03
C THR A 318 -17.36 10.65 -0.64
N ILE A 319 -16.76 9.84 -1.50
CA ILE A 319 -15.49 10.06 -2.19
C ILE A 319 -15.83 10.20 -3.68
N GLU A 320 -15.42 11.30 -4.30
CA GLU A 320 -15.71 11.63 -5.71
C GLU A 320 -14.44 12.14 -6.39
N PRO A 321 -14.23 11.87 -7.69
CA PRO A 321 -13.04 12.35 -8.39
C PRO A 321 -13.08 13.88 -8.57
N PHE A 322 -11.91 14.52 -8.66
CA PHE A 322 -11.88 15.92 -9.12
C PHE A 322 -12.44 16.06 -10.55
N PHE A 323 -12.11 15.10 -11.41
CA PHE A 323 -12.70 14.84 -12.73
C PHE A 323 -12.46 13.37 -13.13
N GLU A 324 -13.26 12.85 -14.06
CA GLU A 324 -13.34 11.41 -14.34
C GLU A 324 -12.08 10.81 -14.96
N ASP A 325 -11.45 11.50 -15.91
CA ASP A 325 -10.36 10.94 -16.73
C ASP A 325 -8.98 11.03 -16.05
N GLN A 326 -8.79 10.22 -15.01
CA GLN A 326 -7.52 10.04 -14.28
C GLN A 326 -7.06 8.57 -14.34
N GLU A 327 -7.19 7.94 -15.52
CA GLU A 327 -6.65 6.60 -15.74
C GLU A 327 -5.17 6.64 -16.13
N PHE A 328 -4.36 5.91 -15.36
CA PHE A 328 -2.98 5.58 -15.63
C PHE A 328 -2.89 4.25 -16.41
N ASP A 329 -2.54 4.31 -17.69
CA ASP A 329 -2.33 3.10 -18.49
C ASP A 329 -0.89 2.58 -18.40
N SER A 330 -0.61 1.71 -17.43
CA SER A 330 0.72 1.15 -17.19
C SER A 330 1.03 -0.17 -17.91
N ARG A 331 0.24 -0.54 -18.94
CA ARG A 331 0.32 -1.86 -19.58
C ARG A 331 1.71 -2.18 -20.16
N SER A 332 2.52 -1.16 -20.48
CA SER A 332 3.90 -1.29 -20.95
C SER A 332 4.94 -1.53 -19.83
N THR A 333 4.63 -1.28 -18.56
CA THR A 333 5.57 -1.40 -17.44
C THR A 333 5.19 -2.46 -16.40
N THR A 334 4.03 -2.34 -15.73
CA THR A 334 3.53 -3.36 -14.77
C THR A 334 2.44 -4.26 -15.37
N GLY A 335 1.91 -3.90 -16.54
CA GLY A 335 0.96 -4.72 -17.29
C GLY A 335 -0.51 -4.52 -16.92
N PHE A 336 -0.83 -3.56 -16.04
CA PHE A 336 -2.21 -3.20 -15.69
C PHE A 336 -2.54 -1.79 -16.20
N SER A 337 -3.81 -1.43 -16.25
CA SER A 337 -4.20 -0.02 -16.19
C SER A 337 -4.87 0.20 -14.84
N TYR A 338 -4.59 1.35 -14.24
CA TYR A 338 -5.13 1.78 -12.96
C TYR A 338 -6.01 2.98 -13.21
N TRP A 339 -7.05 3.18 -12.41
CA TRP A 339 -7.54 4.52 -12.18
C TRP A 339 -6.86 5.02 -10.91
N GLU A 340 -6.03 6.05 -11.01
CA GLU A 340 -5.31 6.62 -9.86
C GLU A 340 -5.42 8.13 -9.92
N GLY A 341 -6.31 8.68 -9.10
CA GLY A 341 -6.77 10.04 -9.27
C GLY A 341 -7.06 10.77 -7.98
N ALA A 342 -6.85 12.09 -8.04
CA ALA A 342 -7.21 12.99 -6.96
C ALA A 342 -8.73 12.96 -6.74
N VAL A 343 -9.13 12.80 -5.48
CA VAL A 343 -10.52 12.77 -5.03
C VAL A 343 -10.83 13.88 -4.03
N LYS A 344 -12.06 14.39 -4.10
CA LYS A 344 -12.71 15.23 -3.09
C LYS A 344 -13.48 14.32 -2.16
N VAL A 345 -13.53 14.68 -0.89
CA VAL A 345 -14.24 13.89 0.13
C VAL A 345 -15.13 14.81 0.95
N LYS A 346 -16.37 14.38 1.19
CA LYS A 346 -17.37 15.08 2.01
C LYS A 346 -18.19 14.08 2.80
N GLY A 347 -18.70 14.50 3.95
CA GLY A 347 -19.63 13.69 4.73
C GLY A 347 -19.66 14.09 6.18
N THR A 348 -19.78 13.12 7.09
CA THR A 348 -19.84 13.36 8.54
C THR A 348 -18.88 12.47 9.33
N ARG A 349 -18.41 13.00 10.46
CA ARG A 349 -17.73 12.26 11.54
C ARG A 349 -18.40 12.59 12.87
N SER A 350 -18.92 11.57 13.56
CA SER A 350 -19.70 11.73 14.80
C SER A 350 -20.80 12.80 14.69
N GLY A 351 -21.58 12.74 13.60
CA GLY A 351 -22.64 13.71 13.25
C GLY A 351 -22.18 15.10 12.78
N LYS A 352 -20.89 15.46 12.86
CA LYS A 352 -20.38 16.75 12.40
C LYS A 352 -19.95 16.68 10.94
N SER A 353 -20.27 17.72 10.15
CA SER A 353 -19.81 17.83 8.76
C SER A 353 -18.27 17.85 8.69
N VAL A 354 -17.71 17.09 7.76
CA VAL A 354 -16.28 17.04 7.45
C VAL A 354 -16.08 17.01 5.94
N GLN A 355 -14.98 17.59 5.49
CA GLN A 355 -14.53 17.51 4.10
C GLN A 355 -13.01 17.33 4.04
N GLY A 356 -12.50 16.98 2.88
CA GLY A 356 -11.07 16.80 2.65
C GLY A 356 -10.75 16.45 1.20
N ALA A 357 -9.50 16.08 0.99
CA ALA A 357 -9.00 15.58 -0.29
C ALA A 357 -8.14 14.33 -0.08
N GLY A 358 -7.93 13.59 -1.14
CA GLY A 358 -7.26 12.30 -1.09
C GLY A 358 -6.89 11.79 -2.48
N TYR A 359 -6.48 10.53 -2.53
CA TYR A 359 -6.29 9.77 -3.76
C TYR A 359 -7.02 8.45 -3.65
N LEU A 360 -7.57 7.99 -4.77
CA LEU A 360 -8.24 6.69 -4.93
C LEU A 360 -7.50 5.94 -6.04
N GLU A 361 -7.06 4.72 -5.75
CA GLU A 361 -6.45 3.78 -6.70
C GLU A 361 -7.41 2.61 -6.93
N LEU A 362 -7.69 2.27 -8.19
CA LEU A 362 -8.52 1.14 -8.60
C LEU A 362 -7.72 0.22 -9.53
N LYS A 363 -7.21 -0.90 -8.98
CA LYS A 363 -6.46 -1.90 -9.75
C LYS A 363 -7.34 -3.07 -10.14
N GLY A 364 -7.57 -3.26 -11.44
CA GLY A 364 -8.26 -4.43 -12.00
C GLY A 364 -7.48 -5.75 -11.86
N SER A 365 -8.19 -6.87 -12.01
CA SER A 365 -7.60 -8.20 -12.16
C SER A 365 -7.31 -8.48 -13.64
N ARG A 366 -6.29 -9.28 -13.92
CA ARG A 366 -6.07 -9.92 -15.21
C ARG A 366 -6.28 -11.42 -15.05
N ASN A 367 -7.28 -11.96 -15.74
CA ASN A 367 -7.39 -13.40 -15.91
C ASN A 367 -6.29 -13.82 -16.89
N LEU A 368 -5.34 -14.62 -16.41
CA LEU A 368 -4.38 -15.34 -17.24
C LEU A 368 -5.09 -16.58 -17.81
N ASN A 369 -5.87 -16.36 -18.87
CA ASN A 369 -6.46 -17.42 -19.70
C ASN A 369 -5.48 -17.81 -20.82
#